data_AF-A0A1Y6E5D2-F1
#
_entry.id   AF-A0A1Y6E5D2-F1
#
_cell.length_a   1.000
_cell.length_b   1.000
_cell.length_c   1.000
_cell.angle_alpha   90.00
_cell.angle_beta   90.00
_cell.angle_gamma   90.00
#
_symmetry.space_group_name_H-M   'P 1'
#
loop_
_entity.id
_entity.type
_entity.pdbx_description
1 polymer ?
#
loop_
_entity_poly.entity_id
_entity_poly.type
_entity_poly.pdbx_seq_one_letter_code
_entity_poly.pdbx_strand_id
1 'polypeptide(L)'
;MIKRNILAASSMLLLFQANTAVANAEFGVGVAQHRADFRLANGNRTLDSTALTLTGRYHFKDNFSVGARILSGINDSDDSELSGGLSKGYEIFVGTQHTFGNEWSVFGDTGLVYADVDFTTPDRWSDIRFFGFMLRAGVAYELTRNINLNIDYSWHDGSNGEVVSADTTQTIGLSIGYKF
;
A
#
# COMPACT_ATOMS: atom_id res chain seq x y z
N MET A 1 -10.61 -25.10 18.83
CA MET A 1 -9.14 -25.22 18.72
C MET A 1 -8.79 -25.34 17.23
N ILE A 2 -8.74 -24.22 16.51
CA ILE A 2 -8.48 -24.18 15.04
C ILE A 2 -7.18 -23.39 14.87
N LYS A 3 -6.06 -24.08 15.06
CA LYS A 3 -4.72 -23.61 14.69
C LYS A 3 -4.24 -24.49 13.56
N ARG A 4 -3.67 -23.88 12.53
CA ARG A 4 -3.17 -24.44 11.25
C ARG A 4 -4.25 -24.51 10.18
N ASN A 5 -4.17 -23.57 9.21
CA ASN A 5 -4.49 -23.79 7.78
C ASN A 5 -4.43 -22.50 6.93
N ILE A 6 -4.10 -21.34 7.50
CA ILE A 6 -3.95 -20.09 6.70
C ILE A 6 -2.57 -20.00 6.01
N LEU A 7 -1.61 -20.88 6.32
CA LEU A 7 -0.28 -20.87 5.70
C LEU A 7 -0.19 -21.63 4.36
N ALA A 8 -1.31 -22.12 3.82
CA ALA A 8 -1.36 -22.85 2.54
C ALA A 8 -1.93 -22.00 1.38
N ALA A 9 -2.35 -20.76 1.63
CA ALA A 9 -2.84 -19.85 0.58
C ALA A 9 -1.70 -19.13 -0.15
N SER A 10 -0.47 -19.11 0.39
CA SER A 10 0.68 -18.46 -0.23
C SER A 10 1.41 -19.34 -1.27
N SER A 11 1.10 -20.63 -1.34
CA SER A 11 1.80 -21.60 -2.20
C SER A 11 1.03 -22.03 -3.46
N MET A 12 -0.20 -21.54 -3.66
CA MET A 12 -1.01 -21.92 -4.83
C MET A 12 -0.97 -20.92 -6.00
N LEU A 13 -0.22 -19.82 -5.91
CA LEU A 13 -0.06 -18.87 -7.02
C LEU A 13 1.21 -19.08 -7.87
N LEU A 14 1.82 -20.28 -7.81
CA LEU A 14 3.03 -20.63 -8.59
C LEU A 14 2.78 -21.69 -9.68
N LEU A 15 1.51 -21.96 -10.02
CA LEU A 15 1.16 -22.93 -11.06
C LEU A 15 0.34 -22.30 -12.18
N PHE A 16 0.95 -21.36 -12.89
CA PHE A 16 0.66 -21.17 -14.31
C PHE A 16 1.92 -21.54 -15.09
N GLN A 17 2.00 -22.82 -15.47
CA GLN A 17 2.81 -23.22 -16.61
C GLN A 17 2.22 -22.55 -17.85
N ALA A 18 2.78 -21.42 -18.25
CA ALA A 18 2.73 -20.94 -19.61
C ALA A 18 4.17 -20.87 -20.11
N ASN A 19 4.54 -21.85 -20.93
CA ASN A 19 5.67 -21.78 -21.86
C ASN A 19 5.41 -20.66 -22.88
N THR A 20 5.40 -19.41 -22.42
CA THR A 20 5.41 -18.23 -23.27
C THR A 20 6.71 -17.51 -22.98
N ALA A 21 7.60 -17.54 -23.97
CA ALA A 21 8.88 -16.85 -24.06
C ALA A 21 9.04 -15.71 -23.04
N VAL A 22 10.06 -15.85 -22.17
CA VAL A 22 10.56 -14.80 -21.28
C VAL A 22 10.94 -13.59 -22.15
N ALA A 23 9.99 -12.67 -22.31
CA ALA A 23 10.16 -11.46 -23.07
C ALA A 23 9.82 -10.31 -22.13
N ASN A 24 10.88 -9.66 -21.64
CA ASN A 24 10.91 -8.36 -20.96
C ASN A 24 10.01 -8.27 -19.73
N ALA A 25 10.26 -9.14 -18.74
CA ALA A 25 9.74 -8.89 -17.41
C ALA A 25 10.68 -7.93 -16.67
N GLU A 26 10.12 -6.86 -16.11
CA GLU A 26 10.89 -5.79 -15.46
C GLU A 26 10.54 -5.77 -13.97
N PHE A 27 11.56 -5.85 -13.11
CA PHE A 27 11.39 -5.70 -11.67
C PHE A 27 11.77 -4.28 -11.28
N GLY A 28 10.99 -3.67 -10.38
CA GLY A 28 11.27 -2.35 -9.87
C GLY A 28 11.11 -2.27 -8.35
N VAL A 29 11.94 -1.43 -7.74
CA VAL A 29 11.83 -1.06 -6.32
C VAL A 29 11.69 0.44 -6.22
N GLY A 30 10.77 0.91 -5.38
CA GLY A 30 10.59 2.34 -5.14
C GLY A 30 10.37 2.70 -3.69
N VAL A 31 10.78 3.92 -3.34
CA VAL A 31 10.54 4.52 -2.02
C VAL A 31 9.60 5.70 -2.19
N ALA A 32 8.64 5.85 -1.30
CA ALA A 32 7.69 6.95 -1.35
C ALA A 32 7.46 7.60 0.03
N GLN A 33 7.03 8.85 0.00
CA GLN A 33 6.40 9.50 1.14
C GLN A 33 4.91 9.63 0.86
N HIS A 34 4.08 9.14 1.79
CA HIS A 34 2.63 9.21 1.71
C HIS A 34 2.09 10.07 2.85
N ARG A 35 1.14 10.95 2.56
CA ARG A 35 0.33 11.64 3.57
C ARG A 35 -1.03 10.97 3.67
N ALA A 36 -1.51 10.68 4.86
CA ALA A 36 -2.78 10.01 5.09
C ALA A 36 -3.65 10.75 6.11
N ASP A 37 -4.96 10.78 5.85
CA ASP A 37 -5.96 11.29 6.78
C ASP A 37 -6.75 10.09 7.32
N PHE A 38 -6.73 9.88 8.63
CA PHE A 38 -7.52 8.81 9.28
C PHE A 38 -8.76 9.37 9.94
N ARG A 39 -9.92 8.73 9.71
CA ARG A 39 -11.15 9.00 10.48
C ARG A 39 -11.40 7.88 11.49
N LEU A 40 -11.47 8.24 12.77
CA LEU A 40 -11.85 7.30 13.84
C LEU A 40 -13.39 7.22 13.94
N ALA A 41 -13.94 6.05 14.30
CA ALA A 41 -15.38 5.72 14.30
C ALA A 41 -16.34 6.68 15.03
N ASN A 42 -15.82 7.60 15.86
CA ASN A 42 -16.62 8.62 16.52
C ASN A 42 -16.80 9.89 15.65
N GLY A 43 -16.41 9.85 14.37
CA GLY A 43 -16.75 10.81 13.32
C GLY A 43 -16.04 12.17 13.37
N ASN A 44 -15.36 12.52 14.47
CA ASN A 44 -14.87 13.89 14.70
C ASN A 44 -13.34 14.03 14.81
N ARG A 45 -12.55 12.98 14.54
CA ARG A 45 -11.09 13.03 14.70
C ARG A 45 -10.40 12.66 13.39
N THR A 46 -9.59 13.59 12.90
CA THR A 46 -8.67 13.38 11.78
C THR A 46 -7.26 13.27 12.33
N LEU A 47 -6.53 12.21 11.96
CA LEU A 47 -5.10 12.12 12.22
C LEU A 47 -4.34 12.34 10.92
N ASP A 48 -3.38 13.25 10.96
CA ASP A 48 -2.46 13.51 9.85
C ASP A 48 -1.24 12.60 10.02
N SER A 49 -1.00 11.74 9.04
CA SER A 49 0.12 10.81 9.08
C SER A 49 1.04 10.99 7.90
N THR A 50 2.33 10.84 8.15
CA THR A 50 3.34 10.70 7.10
C THR A 50 3.96 9.32 7.17
N ALA A 51 3.94 8.60 6.05
CA ALA A 51 4.53 7.27 5.93
C ALA A 51 5.63 7.21 4.87
N LEU A 52 6.71 6.50 5.21
CA LEU A 52 7.67 6.04 4.24
C LEU A 52 7.24 4.66 3.75
N THR A 53 7.26 4.46 2.44
CA THR A 53 6.89 3.19 1.84
C THR A 53 8.01 2.62 0.98
N LEU A 54 8.11 1.29 0.97
CA LEU A 54 8.98 0.54 0.07
C LEU A 54 8.10 -0.37 -0.78
N THR A 55 8.17 -0.22 -2.09
CA THR A 55 7.36 -0.99 -3.04
C THR A 55 8.27 -1.85 -3.90
N GLY A 56 7.95 -3.14 -4.03
CA GLY A 56 8.51 -4.02 -5.04
C GLY A 56 7.43 -4.40 -6.04
N ARG A 57 7.69 -4.25 -7.33
CA ARG A 57 6.74 -4.59 -8.39
C ARG A 57 7.42 -5.38 -9.50
N TYR A 58 6.72 -6.39 -9.99
CA TYR A 58 7.10 -7.17 -11.15
C TYR A 58 6.10 -6.94 -12.28
N HIS A 59 6.58 -6.45 -13.42
CA HIS A 59 5.78 -6.19 -14.60
C HIS A 59 5.82 -7.38 -15.57
N PHE A 60 4.65 -7.83 -15.97
CA PHE A 60 4.45 -8.78 -17.05
C PHE A 60 4.24 -8.02 -18.37
N LYS A 61 4.45 -8.73 -19.48
CA LYS A 61 4.43 -8.19 -20.84
C LYS A 61 3.11 -7.50 -21.26
N ASP A 62 2.00 -7.87 -20.64
CA ASP A 62 0.64 -7.45 -21.05
C ASP A 62 0.09 -6.32 -20.17
N ASN A 63 0.93 -5.34 -19.81
CA ASN A 63 0.56 -4.21 -18.94
C ASN A 63 0.17 -4.60 -17.51
N PHE A 64 0.16 -5.89 -17.20
CA PHE A 64 -0.17 -6.43 -15.90
C PHE A 64 1.04 -6.46 -14.98
N SER A 65 0.82 -6.30 -13.68
CA SER A 65 1.87 -6.37 -12.67
C SER A 65 1.36 -7.00 -11.38
N VAL A 66 2.29 -7.56 -10.63
CA VAL A 66 2.06 -7.96 -9.23
C VAL A 66 3.10 -7.27 -8.37
N GLY A 67 2.73 -6.94 -7.14
CA GLY A 67 3.66 -6.28 -6.24
C GLY A 67 3.26 -6.38 -4.78
N ALA A 68 4.19 -5.92 -3.95
CA ALA A 68 4.01 -5.78 -2.53
C ALA A 68 4.55 -4.42 -2.08
N ARG A 69 3.92 -3.85 -1.04
CA ARG A 69 4.34 -2.60 -0.42
C ARG A 69 4.42 -2.77 1.09
N ILE A 70 5.48 -2.23 1.68
CA ILE A 70 5.63 -2.08 3.12
C ILE A 70 5.52 -0.59 3.42
N LEU A 71 4.75 -0.23 4.43
CA LEU A 71 4.53 1.14 4.88
C LEU A 71 4.97 1.25 6.34
N SER A 72 5.66 2.33 6.68
CA SER A 72 5.99 2.69 8.05
C SER A 72 5.72 4.17 8.23
N GLY A 73 4.77 4.52 9.07
CA GLY A 73 4.35 5.90 9.29
C GLY A 73 4.45 6.36 10.73
N ILE A 74 4.51 7.67 10.87
CA ILE A 74 4.33 8.40 12.11
C ILE A 74 3.00 9.13 11.97
N ASN A 75 2.08 8.84 12.86
CA ASN A 75 0.80 9.51 12.96
C ASN A 75 0.98 10.68 13.92
N ASP A 76 0.63 11.88 13.49
CA ASP A 76 0.50 13.04 14.36
C ASP A 76 -0.99 13.30 14.65
N SER A 77 -1.26 13.86 15.82
CA SER A 77 -2.60 14.12 16.30
C SER A 77 -2.70 15.57 16.73
N ASP A 78 -3.66 16.30 16.18
CA ASP A 78 -4.02 17.64 16.68
C ASP A 78 -4.74 17.58 18.04
N ASP A 79 -5.11 16.38 18.51
CA ASP A 79 -5.75 16.16 19.82
C ASP A 79 -4.71 16.00 20.92
N SER A 80 -4.75 16.88 21.93
CA SER A 80 -3.85 16.86 23.10
C SER A 80 -3.93 15.60 23.96
N GLU A 81 -4.97 14.78 23.78
CA GLU A 81 -5.16 13.52 24.51
C GLU A 81 -4.61 12.29 23.75
N LEU A 82 -4.14 12.47 22.51
CA LEU A 82 -3.56 11.41 21.68
C LEU A 82 -2.14 11.83 21.31
N SER A 83 -1.15 11.09 21.81
CA SER A 83 0.24 11.29 21.38
C SER A 83 0.52 10.48 20.13
N GLY A 84 1.36 11.03 19.25
CA GLY A 84 1.67 10.44 17.95
C GLY A 84 2.07 8.97 18.03
N GLY A 85 1.56 8.20 17.07
CA GLY A 85 1.65 6.74 17.03
C GLY A 85 2.52 6.24 15.87
N LEU A 86 3.00 5.00 15.96
CA LEU A 86 3.68 4.34 14.86
C LEU A 86 2.69 3.46 14.11
N SER A 87 2.62 3.61 12.79
CA SER A 87 1.84 2.73 11.93
C SER A 87 2.77 1.87 11.08
N LYS A 88 2.42 0.60 10.92
CA LYS A 88 3.07 -0.33 10.00
C LYS A 88 2.02 -0.96 9.11
N GLY A 89 2.27 -0.99 7.81
CA GLY A 89 1.37 -1.53 6.82
C GLY A 89 2.07 -2.50 5.89
N TYR A 90 1.33 -3.51 5.44
CA TYR A 90 1.75 -4.48 4.44
C TYR A 90 0.64 -4.64 3.42
N GLU A 91 1.03 -4.61 2.16
CA GLU A 91 0.08 -4.73 1.06
C GLU A 91 0.59 -5.71 0.03
N ILE A 92 -0.35 -6.44 -0.56
CA ILE A 92 -0.15 -7.24 -1.75
C ILE A 92 -1.16 -6.79 -2.78
N PHE A 93 -0.72 -6.58 -4.02
CA PHE A 93 -1.57 -6.01 -5.05
C PHE A 93 -1.25 -6.57 -6.43
N VAL A 94 -2.25 -6.46 -7.28
CA VAL A 94 -2.14 -6.63 -8.72
C VAL A 94 -2.49 -5.30 -9.38
N GLY A 95 -1.91 -5.03 -10.53
CA GLY A 95 -2.13 -3.76 -11.20
C GLY A 95 -2.01 -3.83 -12.71
N THR A 96 -2.48 -2.77 -13.34
CA THR A 96 -2.33 -2.53 -14.77
C THR A 96 -1.67 -1.18 -15.00
N GLN A 97 -0.86 -1.06 -16.06
CA GLN A 97 -0.21 0.17 -16.47
C GLN A 97 -0.43 0.42 -17.96
N HIS A 98 -0.66 1.67 -18.36
CA HIS A 98 -0.70 2.05 -19.76
C HIS A 98 0.25 3.20 -20.01
N THR A 99 1.17 3.02 -20.94
CA THR A 99 2.17 4.02 -21.32
C THR A 99 1.66 4.86 -22.48
N PHE A 100 1.64 6.18 -22.30
CA PHE A 100 1.35 7.16 -23.35
C PHE A 100 2.63 7.86 -23.78
N GLY A 101 3.01 7.69 -25.06
CA GLY A 101 4.31 8.16 -25.55
C GLY A 101 5.46 7.31 -25.01
N ASN A 102 6.62 7.93 -24.79
CA ASN A 102 7.84 7.22 -24.36
C ASN A 102 8.17 7.39 -22.87
N GLU A 103 7.46 8.27 -22.16
CA GLU A 103 7.89 8.75 -20.84
C GLU A 103 6.79 8.73 -19.79
N TRP A 104 5.51 8.83 -20.19
CA TRP A 104 4.40 8.92 -19.25
C TRP A 104 3.62 7.62 -19.21
N SER A 105 3.24 7.19 -18.01
CA SER A 105 2.33 6.07 -17.83
C SER A 105 1.27 6.38 -16.80
N VAL A 106 0.06 5.86 -16.99
CA VAL A 106 -0.95 5.78 -15.93
C VAL A 106 -1.01 4.36 -15.41
N PHE A 107 -1.25 4.18 -14.12
CA PHE A 107 -1.42 2.86 -13.54
C PHE A 107 -2.57 2.82 -12.54
N GLY A 108 -3.08 1.62 -12.33
CA GLY A 108 -4.07 1.31 -11.31
C GLY A 108 -3.75 -0.02 -10.66
N ASP A 109 -3.92 -0.09 -9.34
CA ASP A 109 -3.74 -1.28 -8.54
C ASP A 109 -4.95 -1.57 -7.69
N THR A 110 -5.16 -2.85 -7.42
CA THR A 110 -6.09 -3.32 -6.41
C THR A 110 -5.45 -4.43 -5.60
N GLY A 111 -5.74 -4.48 -4.31
CA GLY A 111 -5.06 -5.41 -3.43
C GLY A 111 -5.69 -5.53 -2.06
N LEU A 112 -4.97 -6.25 -1.22
CA LEU A 112 -5.28 -6.43 0.18
C LEU A 112 -4.26 -5.67 1.02
N VAL A 113 -4.73 -5.09 2.11
CA VAL A 113 -3.92 -4.38 3.10
C VAL A 113 -4.07 -5.04 4.46
N TYR A 114 -2.96 -5.15 5.17
CA TYR A 114 -2.90 -5.39 6.59
C TYR A 114 -2.14 -4.24 7.24
N ALA A 115 -2.71 -3.61 8.25
CA ALA A 115 -2.03 -2.56 9.00
C ALA A 115 -2.12 -2.79 10.50
N ASP A 116 -1.07 -2.40 11.19
CA ASP A 116 -0.95 -2.39 12.64
C ASP A 116 -0.63 -0.96 13.05
N VAL A 117 -1.41 -0.42 13.98
CA VAL A 117 -1.27 0.96 14.42
C VAL A 117 -1.22 1.02 15.93
N ASP A 118 -0.06 1.43 16.42
CA ASP A 118 0.19 1.66 17.83
C ASP A 118 -0.15 3.11 18.16
N PHE A 119 -0.99 3.34 19.17
CA PHE A 119 -1.27 4.66 19.72
C PHE A 119 -1.02 4.70 21.22
N THR A 120 -0.48 5.83 21.68
CA THR A 120 -0.29 6.13 23.10
C THR A 120 -1.28 7.21 23.53
N THR A 121 -2.16 6.86 24.46
CA THR A 121 -2.90 7.81 25.29
C THR A 121 -2.16 8.04 26.60
N PRO A 122 -2.35 9.17 27.31
CA PRO A 122 -1.71 9.44 28.59
C PRO A 122 -1.79 8.29 29.60
N ASP A 123 -2.86 7.49 29.55
CA ASP A 123 -3.14 6.45 30.52
C ASP A 123 -3.00 5.01 29.98
N ARG A 124 -2.93 4.80 28.65
CA ARG A 124 -2.91 3.46 28.03
C ARG A 124 -2.21 3.40 26.68
N TRP A 125 -1.57 2.26 26.44
CA TRP A 125 -1.15 1.81 25.11
C TRP A 125 -2.29 1.01 24.48
N SER A 126 -2.61 1.26 23.21
CA SER A 126 -3.59 0.49 22.46
C SER A 126 -3.04 0.15 21.08
N ASP A 127 -3.22 -1.11 20.66
CA ASP A 127 -2.92 -1.61 19.33
C ASP A 127 -4.23 -1.76 18.53
N ILE A 128 -4.26 -1.26 17.30
CA ILE A 128 -5.37 -1.49 16.38
C ILE A 128 -4.84 -2.15 15.12
N ARG A 129 -5.42 -3.32 14.82
CA ARG A 129 -5.11 -4.10 13.63
C ARG A 129 -6.24 -3.96 12.61
N PHE A 130 -5.86 -3.72 11.36
CA PHE A 130 -6.76 -3.55 10.24
C PHE A 130 -6.45 -4.57 9.16
N PHE A 131 -7.50 -5.17 8.61
CA PHE A 131 -7.42 -5.93 7.37
C PHE A 131 -8.46 -5.38 6.40
N GLY A 132 -8.07 -5.26 5.13
CA GLY A 132 -8.84 -4.44 4.22
C GLY A 132 -8.51 -4.64 2.75
N PHE A 133 -9.23 -3.87 1.93
CA PHE A 133 -8.99 -3.73 0.51
C PHE A 133 -8.31 -2.40 0.21
N MET A 134 -7.50 -2.40 -0.83
CA MET A 134 -6.82 -1.21 -1.34
C MET A 134 -7.16 -1.01 -2.81
N LEU A 135 -7.36 0.26 -3.17
CA LEU A 135 -7.41 0.75 -4.55
C LEU A 135 -6.38 1.86 -4.68
N ARG A 136 -5.52 1.79 -5.69
CA ARG A 136 -4.53 2.83 -5.96
C ARG A 136 -4.55 3.20 -7.43
N ALA A 137 -4.40 4.48 -7.73
CA ALA A 137 -4.22 4.96 -9.09
C ALA A 137 -3.15 6.05 -9.10
N GLY A 138 -2.41 6.16 -10.20
CA GLY A 138 -1.33 7.14 -10.28
C GLY A 138 -0.79 7.34 -11.68
N VAL A 139 0.19 8.23 -11.75
CA VAL A 139 0.92 8.59 -12.95
C VAL A 139 2.41 8.38 -12.68
N ALA A 140 3.10 7.79 -13.65
CA ALA A 140 4.54 7.59 -13.65
C ALA A 140 5.18 8.41 -14.77
N TYR A 141 6.36 8.98 -14.49
CA TYR A 141 7.23 9.64 -15.44
C TYR A 141 8.60 8.98 -15.46
N GLU A 142 9.04 8.51 -16.62
CA GLU A 142 10.35 7.93 -16.85
C GLU A 142 11.40 9.03 -16.94
N LEU A 143 12.13 9.28 -15.85
CA LEU A 143 13.23 10.23 -15.82
C LEU A 143 14.43 9.72 -16.62
N THR A 144 14.68 8.41 -16.53
CA THR A 144 15.68 7.69 -17.33
C THR A 144 15.14 6.30 -17.66
N ARG A 145 15.90 5.50 -18.42
CA ARG A 145 15.53 4.09 -18.70
C ARG A 145 15.35 3.23 -17.45
N ASN A 146 15.98 3.60 -16.34
CA ASN A 146 15.97 2.82 -15.10
C ASN A 146 15.37 3.58 -13.92
N ILE A 147 15.02 4.86 -14.06
CA ILE A 147 14.54 5.68 -12.95
C ILE A 147 13.21 6.30 -13.35
N ASN A 148 12.20 6.10 -12.51
CA ASN A 148 10.91 6.75 -12.66
C ASN A 148 10.52 7.54 -11.41
N LEU A 149 9.65 8.53 -11.62
CA LEU A 149 8.98 9.28 -10.58
C LEU A 149 7.49 8.95 -10.66
N ASN A 150 6.84 8.68 -9.54
CA ASN A 150 5.41 8.39 -9.53
C ASN A 150 4.68 9.27 -8.52
N ILE A 151 3.51 9.73 -8.92
CA ILE A 151 2.53 10.34 -8.02
C ILE A 151 1.33 9.41 -7.99
N ASP A 152 0.89 9.04 -6.79
CA ASP A 152 -0.22 8.11 -6.61
C ASP A 152 -1.21 8.60 -5.56
N TYR A 153 -2.45 8.17 -5.72
CA TYR A 153 -3.49 8.26 -4.73
C TYR A 153 -3.94 6.84 -4.39
N SER A 154 -3.97 6.51 -3.11
CA SER A 154 -4.48 5.23 -2.61
C SER A 154 -5.68 5.47 -1.70
N TRP A 155 -6.63 4.56 -1.79
CA TRP A 155 -7.79 4.44 -0.93
C TRP A 155 -7.75 3.06 -0.27
N HIS A 156 -8.01 3.02 1.03
CA HIS A 156 -8.03 1.81 1.83
C HIS A 156 -9.34 1.71 2.59
N ASP A 157 -10.00 0.56 2.49
CA ASP A 157 -11.14 0.20 3.31
C ASP A 157 -10.72 -0.88 4.29
N GLY A 158 -10.85 -0.60 5.58
CA GLY A 158 -10.41 -1.46 6.66
C GLY A 158 -11.53 -1.72 7.66
N SER A 159 -11.65 -2.97 8.09
CA SER A 159 -12.43 -3.30 9.28
C SER A 159 -11.49 -3.85 10.35
N ASN A 160 -11.77 -3.54 11.61
CA ASN A 160 -10.95 -4.01 12.74
C ASN A 160 -11.58 -5.21 13.49
N GLY A 161 -12.51 -5.95 12.85
CA GLY A 161 -13.15 -7.13 13.45
C GLY A 161 -14.09 -6.84 14.63
N GLU A 162 -14.08 -5.64 15.20
CA GLU A 162 -14.89 -5.22 16.34
C GLU A 162 -15.75 -3.99 16.01
N VAL A 163 -16.82 -4.15 15.22
CA VAL A 163 -17.96 -3.18 15.03
C VAL A 163 -17.60 -1.71 14.70
N VAL A 164 -16.32 -1.38 14.57
CA VAL A 164 -15.77 -0.06 14.34
C VAL A 164 -15.29 -0.08 12.90
N SER A 165 -16.08 0.52 12.01
CA SER A 165 -15.60 0.83 10.67
C SER A 165 -14.36 1.69 10.83
N ALA A 166 -13.22 1.22 10.32
CA ALA A 166 -12.12 2.13 10.07
C ALA A 166 -12.56 2.90 8.84
N ASP A 167 -13.11 4.09 9.06
CA ASP A 167 -13.59 4.92 7.98
C ASP A 167 -12.40 5.26 7.10
N THR A 168 -12.37 4.63 5.93
CA THR A 168 -11.64 4.98 4.72
C THR A 168 -10.37 5.82 4.95
N THR A 169 -9.20 5.19 4.81
CA THR A 169 -7.93 5.94 4.74
C THR A 169 -7.67 6.34 3.29
N GLN A 170 -7.31 7.60 3.09
CA GLN A 170 -6.90 8.12 1.78
C GLN A 170 -5.47 8.59 1.89
N THR A 171 -4.63 8.24 0.91
CA THR A 171 -3.22 8.63 0.91
C THR A 171 -2.80 9.23 -0.42
N ILE A 172 -2.03 10.30 -0.40
CA ILE A 172 -1.32 10.79 -1.59
C ILE A 172 0.18 10.54 -1.43
N GLY A 173 0.81 9.98 -2.47
CA GLY A 173 2.19 9.55 -2.48
C GLY A 173 3.02 10.22 -3.56
N LEU A 174 4.27 10.53 -3.23
CA LEU A 174 5.32 10.80 -4.20
C LEU A 174 6.41 9.74 -4.03
N SER A 175 6.79 9.09 -5.12
CA SER A 175 7.79 8.03 -5.11
C SER A 175 8.84 8.18 -6.21
N ILE A 176 10.01 7.60 -5.94
CA ILE A 176 11.05 7.35 -6.93
C ILE A 176 11.28 5.84 -7.02
N GLY A 177 11.34 5.30 -8.24
CA GLY A 177 11.57 3.89 -8.50
C GLY A 177 12.83 3.66 -9.33
N TYR A 178 13.47 2.53 -9.08
CA TYR A 178 14.55 1.99 -9.90
C TYR A 178 14.11 0.68 -10.56
N LYS A 179 14.38 0.52 -11.85
CA LYS A 179 14.03 -0.66 -12.65
C LYS A 179 15.29 -1.42 -13.08
N PHE A 180 15.24 -2.75 -12.93
CA PHE A 180 16.34 -3.68 -13.20
C PHE A 180 16.21 -4.35 -14.56
#